data_AF-A0A0E9WE15-F1
#
_entry.id   AF-A0A0E9WE15-F1
#
_cell.length_a   1.000
_cell.length_b   1.000
_cell.length_c   1.000
_cell.angle_alpha   90.00
_cell.angle_beta   90.00
_cell.angle_gamma   90.00
#
_symmetry.space_group_name_H-M   'P 1'
#
loop_
_entity.id
_entity.type
_entity.pdbx_description
1 polymer ?
#
loop_
_entity_poly.entity_id
_entity_poly.type
_entity_poly.pdbx_seq_one_letter_code
_entity_poly.pdbx_strand_id
1 'polypeptide(L)'
;MLPLGCVIRKHKIDFHSYADDTQLYISISPDNFSPIDTLVKCISDINVWISENFLQLNEILVIGEKAQREKLSVKLQITCTQYQGPCQKPWCHY
;
A
#
# COMPACT_ATOMS: atom_id res chain seq x y z
N MET A 1 16.35 5.39 5.24
CA MET A 1 15.35 5.13 4.17
C MET A 1 15.53 6.04 2.95
N LEU A 2 16.75 6.31 2.48
CA LEU A 2 16.95 7.23 1.34
C LEU A 2 16.63 6.61 -0.05
N PRO A 3 17.03 5.36 -0.37
CA PRO A 3 16.85 4.84 -1.73
C PRO A 3 15.39 4.40 -2.03
N LEU A 4 14.74 3.63 -1.14
CA LEU A 4 13.35 3.22 -1.33
C LEU A 4 12.38 4.42 -1.37
N GLY A 5 12.62 5.43 -0.51
CA GLY A 5 11.80 6.65 -0.50
C GLY A 5 11.86 7.42 -1.83
N CYS A 6 12.97 7.35 -2.58
CA CYS A 6 13.06 7.95 -3.91
C CYS A 6 12.19 7.22 -4.93
N VAL A 7 12.12 5.89 -4.86
CA VAL A 7 11.23 5.09 -5.70
C VAL A 7 9.78 5.48 -5.43
N ILE A 8 9.37 5.58 -4.16
CA ILE A 8 8.00 5.94 -3.79
C ILE A 8 7.64 7.37 -4.24
N ARG A 9 8.54 8.34 -4.01
CA ARG A 9 8.31 9.76 -4.37
C ARG A 9 8.12 9.98 -5.87
N LYS A 10 8.70 9.14 -6.74
CA LYS A 10 8.47 9.18 -8.20
C LYS A 10 6.99 9.03 -8.56
N HIS A 11 6.23 8.30 -7.75
CA HIS A 11 4.80 8.05 -7.95
C HIS A 11 3.91 9.08 -7.23
N LYS A 12 4.49 10.05 -6.51
CA LYS A 12 3.76 11.07 -5.72
C LYS A 12 2.79 10.45 -4.69
N ILE A 13 3.22 9.37 -4.06
CA ILE A 13 2.46 8.69 -3.01
C ILE A 13 3.02 9.11 -1.65
N ASP A 14 2.13 9.47 -0.73
CA ASP A 14 2.48 9.74 0.65
C ASP A 14 2.87 8.44 1.35
N PHE A 15 3.91 8.48 2.17
CA PHE A 15 4.40 7.29 2.85
C PHE A 15 5.02 7.62 4.20
N HIS A 16 5.01 6.61 5.06
CA HIS A 16 5.71 6.63 6.34
C HIS A 16 6.57 5.38 6.43
N SER A 17 7.83 5.54 6.84
CA SER A 17 8.73 4.41 7.07
C SER A 17 9.30 4.50 8.48
N TYR A 18 9.27 3.38 9.21
CA TYR A 18 9.88 3.22 10.52
C TYR A 18 10.58 1.86 10.59
N ALA A 19 11.87 1.84 10.94
CA ALA A 19 12.70 0.64 10.84
C ALA A 19 12.59 -0.01 9.45
N ASP A 20 12.14 -1.27 9.37
CA ASP A 20 11.96 -2.02 8.12
C ASP A 20 10.54 -1.90 7.55
N ASP A 21 9.60 -1.35 8.31
CA ASP A 21 8.20 -1.19 7.90
C ASP A 21 8.02 0.06 7.04
N THR A 22 7.30 -0.08 5.93
CA THR A 22 6.93 1.03 5.04
C THR A 22 5.44 0.99 4.74
N GLN A 23 4.75 2.09 5.06
CA GLN A 23 3.33 2.30 4.86
C GLN A 23 3.12 3.29 3.72
N LEU A 24 2.25 2.94 2.77
CA LEU A 24 1.86 3.78 1.63
C LEU A 24 0.42 4.26 1.83
N TYR A 25 0.16 5.54 1.56
CA TYR A 25 -1.16 6.14 1.68
C TYR A 25 -1.64 6.67 0.33
N ILE A 26 -2.87 6.31 -0.03
CA ILE A 26 -3.56 6.88 -1.19
C ILE A 26 -4.97 7.29 -0.80
N SER A 27 -5.46 8.36 -1.40
CA SER A 27 -6.87 8.76 -1.33
C SER A 27 -7.56 8.34 -2.61
N ILE A 28 -8.73 7.72 -2.49
CA ILE A 28 -9.54 7.23 -3.61
C ILE A 28 -10.92 7.85 -3.47
N SER A 29 -11.45 8.41 -4.56
CA SER A 29 -12.86 8.80 -4.63
C SER A 29 -13.64 7.75 -5.42
N PRO A 30 -14.94 7.55 -5.15
CA PRO A 30 -15.77 6.58 -5.86
C PRO A 30 -15.85 6.84 -7.37
N ASP A 31 -15.60 8.08 -7.81
CA ASP A 31 -15.62 8.48 -9.21
C ASP A 31 -14.24 8.42 -9.88
N ASN A 32 -13.15 8.29 -9.11
CA ASN A 32 -11.78 8.29 -9.64
C ASN A 32 -10.90 7.23 -8.98
N PHE A 33 -10.64 6.16 -9.74
CA PHE A 33 -9.78 5.04 -9.34
C PHE A 33 -8.34 5.15 -9.88
N SER A 34 -7.97 6.23 -10.58
CA SER A 34 -6.60 6.43 -11.07
C SER A 34 -5.50 6.38 -9.97
N PRO A 35 -5.76 6.73 -8.70
CA PRO A 35 -4.80 6.53 -7.62
C PRO A 35 -4.45 5.05 -7.40
N ILE A 36 -5.37 4.12 -7.66
CA ILE A 36 -5.11 2.67 -7.58
C ILE A 36 -4.08 2.27 -8.64
N ASP A 37 -4.21 2.75 -9.88
CA ASP A 37 -3.23 2.45 -10.94
C ASP A 37 -1.84 2.99 -10.61
N THR A 38 -1.79 4.17 -9.98
CA THR A 38 -0.54 4.77 -9.51
C THR A 38 0.08 3.94 -8.38
N LEU A 39 -0.73 3.47 -7.43
CA LEU A 39 -0.28 2.57 -6.37
C LEU A 39 0.26 1.25 -6.93
N VAL A 40 -0.43 0.65 -7.91
CA VAL A 40 0.00 -0.60 -8.55
C VAL A 40 1.37 -0.45 -9.20
N LYS A 41 1.58 0.64 -9.95
CA LYS A 41 2.89 0.95 -10.55
C LYS A 41 3.97 1.20 -9.50
N CYS A 42 3.63 1.89 -8.41
CA CYS A 42 4.54 2.12 -7.29
C CYS A 42 5.00 0.80 -6.66
N ILE A 43 4.06 -0.10 -6.35
CA ILE A 43 4.38 -1.42 -5.79
C ILE A 43 5.25 -2.24 -6.76
N SER A 44 4.98 -2.17 -8.06
CA SER A 44 5.82 -2.81 -9.07
C SER A 44 7.26 -2.29 -9.04
N ASP A 45 7.44 -0.96 -9.03
CA ASP A 45 8.78 -0.35 -8.96
C ASP A 45 9.48 -0.68 -7.62
N ILE A 46 8.73 -0.76 -6.51
CA ILE A 46 9.25 -1.20 -5.20
C ILE A 46 9.74 -2.64 -5.27
N ASN A 47 8.99 -3.55 -5.89
CA ASN A 47 9.38 -4.95 -6.02
C ASN A 47 10.67 -5.11 -6.83
N VAL A 48 10.81 -4.36 -7.93
CA VAL A 48 12.07 -4.32 -8.69
C VAL A 48 13.21 -3.82 -7.81
N TRP A 49 13.02 -2.72 -7.10
CA TRP A 49 14.04 -2.15 -6.22
C TRP A 49 14.44 -3.14 -5.10
N ILE A 50 13.47 -3.80 -4.45
CA ILE A 50 13.72 -4.81 -3.42
C ILE A 50 14.57 -5.95 -4.00
N SER A 51 14.24 -6.46 -5.19
CA SER A 51 15.01 -7.51 -5.87
C SER A 51 16.44 -7.08 -6.22
N GLU A 52 16.61 -5.85 -6.71
CA GLU A 52 17.93 -5.28 -7.05
C GLU A 52 18.81 -5.05 -5.82
N ASN A 53 18.18 -4.85 -4.66
CA ASN A 53 18.87 -4.63 -3.39
C ASN A 53 18.99 -5.91 -2.56
N PHE A 54 18.69 -7.09 -3.13
CA PHE A 54 18.76 -8.40 -2.47
C PHE A 54 17.90 -8.48 -1.18
N LEU A 55 16.80 -7.73 -1.15
CA LEU A 55 15.82 -7.73 -0.07
C LEU A 55 14.65 -8.65 -0.41
N GLN A 56 13.82 -8.99 0.59
CA GLN A 56 12.58 -9.72 0.41
C GLN A 56 11.41 -8.95 0.99
N LEU A 57 10.30 -8.92 0.26
CA LEU A 57 9.04 -8.41 0.76
C LEU A 57 8.36 -9.53 1.56
N ASN A 58 8.10 -9.30 2.85
CA ASN A 58 7.52 -10.32 3.71
C ASN A 58 5.99 -10.37 3.59
N GLU A 59 5.30 -9.29 3.97
CA GLU A 59 3.84 -9.23 4.01
C GLU A 59 3.33 -7.87 3.52
N ILE A 60 2.21 -7.87 2.78
CA ILE A 60 1.50 -6.66 2.38
C ILE A 60 0.14 -6.65 3.09
N LEU A 61 -0.07 -5.63 3.94
CA LEU A 61 -1.36 -5.39 4.58
C LEU A 61 -2.12 -4.27 3.84
N VAL A 62 -3.30 -4.58 3.31
CA VAL A 62 -4.17 -3.60 2.64
C VAL A 62 -5.36 -3.24 3.52
N ILE A 63 -5.40 -1.98 3.97
CA ILE A 63 -6.48 -1.43 4.79
C ILE A 63 -7.30 -0.46 3.93
N GLY A 64 -8.62 -0.64 3.89
CA GLY A 64 -9.51 0.22 3.11
C GLY A 64 -10.90 -0.40 2.89
N GLU A 65 -11.73 0.31 2.14
CA GLU A 65 -13.09 -0.13 1.78
C GLU A 65 -13.05 -1.40 0.92
N LYS A 66 -14.00 -2.32 1.14
CA LYS A 66 -14.05 -3.64 0.49
C LYS A 66 -14.01 -3.55 -1.05
N ALA A 67 -14.81 -2.68 -1.66
CA ALA A 67 -14.87 -2.53 -3.12
C ALA A 67 -13.53 -2.09 -3.74
N GLN A 68 -12.77 -1.26 -3.01
CA GLN A 68 -11.45 -0.79 -3.44
C GLN A 68 -10.41 -1.92 -3.35
N ARG A 69 -10.46 -2.68 -2.25
CA ARG A 69 -9.56 -3.82 -2.02
C ARG A 69 -9.75 -4.93 -3.05
N GLU A 70 -10.99 -5.23 -3.44
CA GLU A 70 -11.27 -6.24 -4.48
C GLU A 70 -10.71 -5.84 -5.85
N LYS A 71 -10.77 -4.55 -6.19
CA LYS A 71 -10.11 -4.05 -7.42
C LYS A 71 -8.59 -4.17 -7.35
N LEU A 72 -8.01 -3.89 -6.17
CA LEU A 72 -6.58 -3.98 -5.95
C LEU A 72 -6.08 -5.44 -5.99
N SER A 73 -6.81 -6.38 -5.39
CA SER A 73 -6.47 -7.81 -5.40
C SER A 73 -6.44 -8.37 -6.81
N VAL A 74 -7.39 -7.96 -7.67
CA VAL A 74 -7.42 -8.36 -9.08
C VAL A 74 -6.21 -7.81 -9.84
N LYS A 75 -5.84 -6.54 -9.61
CA LYS A 75 -4.74 -5.89 -10.34
C LYS A 75 -3.35 -6.36 -9.93
N LEU A 76 -3.14 -6.64 -8.65
CA LEU A 76 -1.82 -7.01 -8.14
C LEU A 76 -1.62 -8.53 -8.02
N GLN A 77 -2.63 -9.34 -8.36
CA GLN A 77 -2.62 -10.81 -8.18
C GLN A 77 -2.22 -11.26 -6.76
N ILE A 78 -2.41 -10.38 -5.76
CA ILE A 78 -2.09 -10.66 -4.36
C ILE A 78 -3.34 -11.19 -3.69
N THR A 79 -3.18 -12.22 -2.88
CA THR A 79 -4.22 -12.65 -1.94
C THR A 79 -4.37 -11.56 -0.89
N CYS A 80 -5.42 -10.73 -0.97
CA CYS A 80 -5.72 -9.79 0.09
C CYS A 80 -6.14 -10.57 1.35
N THR A 81 -5.25 -10.65 2.34
CA THR A 81 -5.61 -11.13 3.67
C THR A 81 -6.55 -10.12 4.31
N GLN A 82 -7.75 -10.58 4.66
CA GLN A 82 -8.71 -9.74 5.35
C GLN A 82 -8.27 -9.60 6.80
N TYR A 83 -7.78 -8.43 7.20
CA TYR A 83 -7.80 -8.10 8.62
C TYR A 83 -9.23 -7.66 8.98
N GLN A 84 -10.05 -8.63 9.39
CA GLN A 84 -11.33 -8.42 10.08
C GLN A 84 -11.07 -8.37 11.59
N GLY A 85 -10.18 -7.47 12.04
CA GLY A 85 -10.11 -7.17 13.47
C GLY A 85 -11.44 -6.55 13.91
N PRO A 86 -11.96 -6.86 15.10
CA PRO A 86 -13.18 -6.24 15.59
C PRO A 86 -13.04 -4.72 15.54
N CYS A 87 -14.08 -4.03 15.07
CA CYS A 87 -14.23 -2.59 15.27
C CYS A 87 -14.47 -2.34 16.77
N GLN A 88 -13.40 -2.41 17.55
CA GLN A 88 -13.36 -1.98 18.95
C GLN A 88 -12.23 -0.96 19.04
N LYS A 89 -12.46 0.22 18.45
CA LYS A 89 -11.64 1.39 18.77
C LYS A 89 -12.34 2.17 19.88
N PRO A 90 -11.73 2.34 21.07
CA PRO A 90 -12.26 3.21 22.13
C PRO A 90 -12.19 4.70 21.78
N TRP A 91 -11.54 5.06 20.67
CA TRP A 91 -11.18 6.44 20.34
C TRP A 91 -12.19 7.15 19.43
N CYS A 92 -13.46 6.72 19.41
CA CYS A 92 -14.55 7.47 18.77
C CYS A 92 -15.18 8.54 19.68
N HIS A 93 -14.64 8.71 20.89
CA HIS A 93 -14.94 9.84 21.76
C HIS A 93 -13.60 10.39 22.24
N TYR A 94 -13.08 11.42 21.55
CA TYR A 94 -12.34 12.58 22.06
C TYR A 94 -11.80 13.37 20.87
#